data_AF-A0AAN6GKH0-F1
#
_entry.id   AF-A0AAN6GKH0-F1
#
_cell.length_a   1.000
_cell.length_b   1.000
_cell.length_c   1.000
_cell.angle_alpha   90.00
_cell.angle_beta   90.00
_cell.angle_gamma   90.00
#
_symmetry.space_group_name_H-M   'P 1'
#
loop_
_entity.id
_entity.type
_entity.pdbx_description
1 polymer ?
#
loop_
_entity_poly.entity_id
_entity_poly.type
_entity_poly.pdbx_seq_one_letter_code
_entity_poly.pdbx_strand_id
1 'polypeptide(L)'
;MSRNFHLVNLTPTQGQQIDMRARISHIGSMPLSLPASTSLKLLPFPPHPNPLRPLPTALAQTRTALVTGSRGSVIVPVPSFCSLHLEGSTKSISVEPLSAALSQTGVGAVPPKPNTTEEAPPVKVRLQVENSGLKTQRAQWGLTRALLANAVHGVTEGHSLVLRLVGVGYRAAVEADPFPAPDAIEQAILQVSGGSAPSSSSSSTSTPATAATSISGSNWLNRDQVELYRQLVASEDGGSQAGSGKDTKKVPQRLNLRLGYSHPIVMPVPRGIECATPAPNRIVLRGNDKAAVGLFASQIRRWRRPEPYKGKGIFVGDETIRLKTAKNK
;
A
#
# COMPACT_ATOMS: atom_id res chain seq x y z
N MET A 1 28.04 -46.98 23.93
CA MET A 1 28.06 -46.97 22.45
C MET A 1 26.91 -46.12 21.94
N SER A 2 27.10 -44.82 21.70
CA SER A 2 26.11 -43.97 21.02
C SER A 2 26.80 -42.78 20.36
N ARG A 3 26.33 -42.46 19.16
CA ARG A 3 27.07 -41.87 18.04
C ARG A 3 27.28 -40.35 18.17
N ASN A 4 28.51 -39.90 17.91
CA ASN A 4 28.84 -38.53 17.56
C ASN A 4 28.18 -38.15 16.22
N PHE A 5 27.32 -37.14 16.22
CA PHE A 5 26.86 -36.50 14.98
C PHE A 5 27.89 -35.45 14.55
N HIS A 6 28.68 -35.78 13.52
CA HIS A 6 29.50 -34.79 12.82
C HIS A 6 28.60 -33.90 11.97
N LEU A 7 28.68 -32.58 12.23
CA LEU A 7 28.20 -31.51 11.37
C LEU A 7 28.96 -31.56 10.04
N VAL A 8 28.30 -32.01 8.98
CA VAL A 8 28.80 -31.88 7.61
C VAL A 8 28.36 -30.51 7.09
N ASN A 9 29.30 -29.56 7.07
CA ASN A 9 29.17 -28.32 6.33
C ASN A 9 29.10 -28.65 4.83
N LEU A 10 27.91 -28.52 4.24
CA LEU A 10 27.72 -28.60 2.80
C LEU A 10 28.13 -27.25 2.19
N THR A 11 29.31 -27.23 1.58
CA THR A 11 29.70 -26.17 0.64
C THR A 11 28.79 -26.25 -0.60
N PRO A 12 28.42 -25.11 -1.23
CA PRO A 12 27.63 -25.14 -2.43
C PRO A 12 28.49 -25.62 -3.59
N THR A 13 28.29 -26.87 -4.00
CA THR A 13 28.92 -27.47 -5.17
C THR A 13 28.51 -26.69 -6.41
N GLN A 14 29.51 -26.12 -7.09
CA GLN A 14 29.39 -25.61 -8.45
C GLN A 14 28.76 -26.68 -9.36
N GLY A 15 27.81 -26.28 -10.20
CA GLY A 15 27.36 -27.09 -11.32
C GLY A 15 26.02 -27.81 -11.17
N GLN A 16 25.01 -27.23 -10.50
CA GLN A 16 23.64 -27.63 -10.83
C GLN A 16 23.25 -27.06 -12.18
N GLN A 17 23.39 -27.92 -13.18
CA GLN A 17 22.74 -27.80 -14.48
C GLN A 17 21.25 -27.49 -14.24
N ILE A 18 20.88 -26.23 -14.50
CA ILE A 18 19.51 -25.75 -14.40
C ILE A 18 18.71 -26.55 -15.43
N ASP A 19 17.92 -27.49 -14.94
CA ASP A 19 17.03 -28.32 -15.73
C ASP A 19 16.21 -27.40 -16.68
N MET A 20 16.36 -27.57 -18.00
CA MET A 20 15.83 -26.67 -19.05
C MET A 20 14.30 -26.73 -19.21
N ARG A 21 13.59 -27.06 -18.13
CA ARG A 21 12.14 -26.88 -17.94
C ARG A 21 11.85 -26.22 -16.60
N ALA A 22 12.75 -25.36 -16.10
CA ALA A 22 12.48 -24.51 -14.96
C ALA A 22 11.12 -23.83 -15.20
N ARG A 23 10.13 -24.17 -14.38
CA ARG A 23 8.76 -23.68 -14.56
C ARG A 23 8.75 -22.20 -14.21
N ILE A 24 9.08 -21.34 -15.16
CA ILE A 24 9.16 -19.89 -14.96
C ILE A 24 7.73 -19.33 -14.86
N SER A 25 7.51 -18.33 -14.00
CA SER A 25 6.24 -17.62 -14.00
C SER A 25 6.20 -16.64 -15.18
N HIS A 26 5.22 -16.77 -16.06
CA HIS A 26 5.07 -15.87 -17.21
C HIS A 26 4.83 -14.42 -16.76
N ILE A 27 4.00 -14.23 -15.73
CA ILE A 27 3.69 -12.90 -15.18
C ILE A 27 4.91 -12.28 -14.51
N GLY A 28 5.63 -13.03 -13.68
CA GLY A 28 6.77 -12.50 -12.92
C GLY A 28 8.00 -12.23 -13.77
N SER A 29 8.22 -12.99 -14.85
CA SER A 29 9.38 -12.80 -15.74
C SER A 29 9.26 -11.58 -16.66
N MET A 30 8.03 -11.07 -16.87
CA MET A 30 7.83 -9.88 -17.68
C MET A 30 8.38 -8.63 -16.95
N PRO A 31 9.18 -7.79 -17.62
CA PRO A 31 9.70 -6.57 -17.02
C PRO A 31 8.58 -5.58 -16.69
N LEU A 32 8.83 -4.75 -15.68
CA LEU A 32 8.01 -3.62 -15.28
C LEU A 32 8.58 -2.35 -15.94
N SER A 33 7.74 -1.60 -16.64
CA SER A 33 8.11 -0.33 -17.26
C SER A 33 7.82 0.80 -16.28
N LEU A 34 8.85 1.53 -15.84
CA LEU A 34 8.70 2.73 -15.03
C LEU A 34 8.73 3.96 -15.93
N PRO A 35 7.67 4.79 -15.95
CA PRO A 35 7.74 6.09 -16.58
C PRO A 35 8.66 7.02 -15.77
N ALA A 36 9.20 8.04 -16.44
CA ALA A 36 10.18 8.97 -15.86
C ALA A 36 9.69 9.70 -14.59
N SER A 37 8.36 9.84 -14.44
CA SER A 37 7.73 10.48 -13.28
C SER A 37 7.74 9.63 -12.00
N THR A 38 8.15 8.36 -12.07
CA THR A 38 7.95 7.38 -11.00
C THR A 38 9.27 6.85 -10.46
N SER A 39 9.41 6.79 -9.14
CA SER A 39 10.58 6.26 -8.44
C SER A 39 10.20 5.07 -7.55
N LEU A 40 11.04 4.03 -7.57
CA LEU A 40 10.93 2.83 -6.74
C LEU A 40 12.08 2.78 -5.72
N LYS A 41 11.74 2.80 -4.42
CA LYS A 41 12.69 2.60 -3.32
C LYS A 41 12.39 1.30 -2.57
N LEU A 42 13.41 0.52 -2.24
CA LEU A 42 13.25 -0.69 -1.43
C LEU A 42 13.73 -0.42 -0.01
N LEU A 43 12.78 -0.40 0.93
CA LEU A 43 13.02 -0.21 2.35
C LEU A 43 13.27 -1.55 3.05
N PRO A 44 14.16 -1.60 4.04
CA PRO A 44 14.56 -2.85 4.71
C PRO A 44 13.52 -3.38 5.72
N PHE A 45 12.44 -2.63 5.99
CA PHE A 45 11.48 -2.95 7.04
C PHE A 45 10.23 -3.66 6.49
N PRO A 46 9.59 -4.55 7.27
CA PRO A 46 8.33 -5.18 6.88
C PRO A 46 7.15 -4.20 7.02
N PRO A 47 6.14 -4.27 6.13
CA PRO A 47 4.95 -3.43 6.27
C PRO A 47 4.11 -3.91 7.46
N HIS A 48 3.87 -3.02 8.43
CA HIS A 48 3.15 -3.35 9.66
C HIS A 48 1.73 -2.73 9.64
N PRO A 49 0.67 -3.52 9.38
CA PRO A 49 -0.68 -2.97 9.25
C PRO A 49 -1.37 -2.65 10.59
N ASN A 50 -0.99 -3.32 11.67
CA ASN A 50 -1.53 -3.03 13.02
C ASN A 50 -0.41 -3.20 14.06
N PRO A 51 0.09 -2.13 14.71
CA PRO A 51 1.13 -2.22 15.74
C PRO A 51 0.85 -3.30 16.76
N LEU A 52 -0.42 -3.47 17.14
CA LEU A 52 -0.84 -4.22 18.32
C LEU A 52 -0.76 -5.74 18.15
N ARG A 53 -0.27 -6.25 17.01
CA ARG A 53 -0.18 -7.68 16.72
C ARG A 53 1.21 -8.06 16.22
N PRO A 54 1.88 -9.07 16.82
CA PRO A 54 3.18 -9.52 16.33
C PRO A 54 3.08 -10.06 14.89
N LEU A 55 4.07 -9.71 14.07
CA LEU A 55 4.18 -10.19 12.69
C LEU A 55 4.54 -11.69 12.69
N PRO A 56 3.90 -12.51 11.83
CA PRO A 56 4.36 -13.87 11.59
C PRO A 56 5.77 -13.84 10.97
N THR A 57 6.60 -14.85 11.27
CA THR A 57 8.02 -14.91 10.86
C THR A 57 8.24 -14.67 9.36
N ALA A 58 7.32 -15.15 8.52
CA ALA A 58 7.38 -14.95 7.08
C ALA A 58 7.23 -13.47 6.66
N LEU A 59 6.41 -12.70 7.38
CA LEU A 59 6.24 -11.26 7.14
C LEU A 59 7.37 -10.44 7.78
N ALA A 60 7.93 -10.90 8.90
CA ALA A 60 9.02 -10.20 9.59
C ALA A 60 10.27 -10.04 8.70
N GLN A 61 10.50 -10.96 7.76
CA GLN A 61 11.62 -10.91 6.81
C GLN A 61 11.29 -10.15 5.50
N THR A 62 10.05 -9.67 5.33
CA THR A 62 9.66 -8.96 4.11
C THR A 62 10.28 -7.58 4.06
N ARG A 63 10.62 -7.15 2.84
CA ARG A 63 11.02 -5.78 2.52
C ARG A 63 9.80 -5.01 2.04
N THR A 64 9.90 -3.69 2.05
CA THR A 64 8.82 -2.81 1.60
C THR A 64 9.27 -2.05 0.37
N ALA A 65 8.58 -2.20 -0.75
CA ALA A 65 8.76 -1.36 -1.92
C ALA A 65 7.86 -0.13 -1.81
N LEU A 66 8.48 1.05 -1.80
CA LEU A 66 7.83 2.34 -1.85
C LEU A 66 7.81 2.82 -3.30
N VAL A 67 6.62 2.93 -3.88
CA VAL A 67 6.39 3.48 -5.22
C VAL A 67 5.93 4.92 -5.07
N THR A 68 6.67 5.85 -5.66
CA THR A 68 6.40 7.30 -5.58
C THR A 68 6.24 7.89 -6.97
N GLY A 69 5.37 8.89 -7.12
CA GLY A 69 5.16 9.60 -8.37
C GLY A 69 4.06 10.65 -8.25
N SER A 70 3.49 11.07 -9.38
CA SER A 70 2.71 12.32 -9.45
C SER A 70 1.43 12.37 -8.60
N ARG A 71 0.73 11.24 -8.41
CA ARG A 71 -0.54 11.20 -7.66
C ARG A 71 -0.37 10.87 -6.18
N GLY A 72 0.83 10.54 -5.73
CA GLY A 72 1.14 10.18 -4.35
C GLY A 72 2.06 8.97 -4.24
N SER A 73 1.97 8.27 -3.11
CA SER A 73 2.81 7.12 -2.81
C SER A 73 2.00 5.86 -2.51
N VAL A 74 2.53 4.70 -2.87
CA VAL A 74 1.92 3.39 -2.58
C VAL A 74 2.98 2.43 -2.07
N ILE A 75 2.62 1.68 -1.04
CA ILE A 75 3.48 0.75 -0.35
C ILE A 75 3.13 -0.68 -0.77
N VAL A 76 4.13 -1.47 -1.19
CA VAL A 76 3.95 -2.87 -1.60
C VAL A 76 4.89 -3.79 -0.80
N PRO A 77 4.38 -4.85 -0.15
CA PRO A 77 5.22 -5.86 0.47
C PRO A 77 5.99 -6.66 -0.59
N VAL A 78 7.29 -6.79 -0.40
CA VAL A 78 8.18 -7.62 -1.24
C VAL A 78 8.81 -8.70 -0.35
N PRO A 79 8.62 -9.99 -0.65
CA PRO A 79 9.23 -11.06 0.14
C PRO A 79 10.76 -11.06 0.00
N SER A 80 11.46 -11.52 1.04
CA SER A 80 12.93 -11.49 1.15
C SER A 80 13.67 -12.14 -0.03
N PHE A 81 13.08 -13.20 -0.59
CA PHE A 81 13.64 -13.97 -1.70
C PHE A 81 13.38 -13.36 -3.09
N CYS A 82 12.66 -12.23 -3.18
CA CYS A 82 12.46 -11.48 -4.42
C CYS A 82 13.49 -10.34 -4.51
N SER A 83 14.27 -10.29 -5.60
CA SER A 83 15.22 -9.21 -5.91
C SER A 83 14.74 -8.37 -7.10
N LEU A 84 15.02 -7.07 -7.06
CA LEU A 84 14.69 -6.10 -8.12
C LEU A 84 15.99 -5.68 -8.84
N HIS A 85 16.03 -5.89 -10.15
CA HIS A 85 17.14 -5.52 -11.02
C HIS A 85 16.69 -4.47 -12.04
N LEU A 86 17.46 -3.39 -12.20
CA LEU A 86 17.25 -2.38 -13.23
C LEU A 86 17.94 -2.81 -14.52
N GLU A 87 17.23 -2.89 -15.65
CA GLU A 87 17.86 -3.12 -16.95
C GLU A 87 18.68 -1.88 -17.35
N GLY A 88 19.98 -2.04 -17.55
CA GLY A 88 20.91 -0.96 -17.92
C GLY A 88 21.83 -0.49 -16.79
N SER A 89 21.62 -0.95 -15.54
CA SER A 89 22.57 -0.78 -14.45
C SER A 89 22.81 -2.14 -13.80
N THR A 90 24.05 -2.60 -13.74
CA THR A 90 24.43 -3.85 -13.05
C THR A 90 24.20 -3.81 -11.54
N LYS A 91 23.74 -2.67 -11.01
CA LYS A 91 23.39 -2.47 -9.61
C LYS A 91 21.93 -2.89 -9.36
N SER A 92 21.73 -3.79 -8.40
CA SER A 92 20.43 -3.96 -7.76
C SER A 92 19.98 -2.62 -7.16
N ILE A 93 18.66 -2.38 -7.09
CA ILE A 93 18.13 -1.18 -6.44
C ILE A 93 18.72 -1.13 -5.03
N SER A 94 19.47 -0.06 -4.73
CA SER A 94 20.18 0.09 -3.46
C SER A 94 19.17 0.06 -2.32
N VAL A 95 19.32 -0.94 -1.45
CA VAL A 95 18.69 -0.94 -0.14
C VAL A 95 19.41 0.14 0.65
N GLU A 96 18.85 1.33 0.72
CA GLU A 96 19.44 2.41 1.51
C GLU A 96 19.34 2.05 3.00
N PRO A 97 20.47 1.83 3.71
CA PRO A 97 20.43 1.77 5.17
C PRO A 97 20.11 3.17 5.71
N LEU A 98 19.14 3.25 6.61
CA LEU A 98 18.56 4.51 7.13
C LEU A 98 19.60 5.46 7.76
N SER A 99 20.76 4.97 8.20
CA SER A 99 21.84 5.81 8.72
C SER A 99 22.40 6.79 7.70
N ALA A 100 22.30 6.50 6.39
CA ALA A 100 22.75 7.39 5.32
C ALA A 100 21.70 8.44 4.92
N ALA A 101 20.41 8.22 5.22
CA ALA A 101 19.32 9.14 4.89
C ALA A 101 19.21 10.32 5.88
N LEU A 102 19.66 10.12 7.13
CA LEU A 102 19.64 11.13 8.19
C LEU A 102 20.79 12.16 8.12
N SER A 103 21.74 12.00 7.19
CA SER A 103 22.95 12.85 7.10
C SER A 103 22.90 13.93 6.01
N GLN A 104 21.77 14.12 5.33
CA GLN A 104 21.62 15.22 4.35
C GLN A 104 20.66 16.29 4.85
N THR A 105 20.89 16.79 6.06
CA THR A 105 20.51 18.16 6.45
C THR A 105 21.71 19.07 6.14
N GLY A 106 21.88 19.36 4.85
CA GLY A 106 22.84 20.32 4.33
C GLY A 106 22.12 21.40 3.53
N VAL A 107 22.21 22.62 4.01
CA VAL A 107 21.55 23.84 3.53
C VAL A 107 21.85 24.11 2.04
N GLY A 108 20.82 24.44 1.27
CA GLY A 108 20.90 25.36 0.12
C GLY A 108 21.46 24.81 -1.20
N ALA A 109 20.60 24.20 -2.02
CA ALA A 109 20.72 24.30 -3.46
C ALA A 109 19.33 24.15 -4.10
N VAL A 110 18.80 25.25 -4.62
CA VAL A 110 17.60 25.28 -5.47
C VAL A 110 17.89 24.42 -6.71
N PRO A 111 17.14 23.34 -6.99
CA PRO A 111 17.31 22.63 -8.25
C PRO A 111 16.84 23.54 -9.40
N PRO A 112 17.63 23.72 -10.48
CA PRO A 112 17.16 24.44 -11.65
C PRO A 112 15.97 23.70 -12.26
N LYS A 113 14.89 24.43 -12.56
CA LYS A 113 13.74 23.90 -13.30
C LYS A 113 14.21 23.37 -14.66
N PRO A 114 13.98 22.08 -15.01
CA PRO A 114 14.14 21.65 -16.38
C PRO A 114 12.91 22.10 -17.17
N ASN A 115 13.03 23.27 -17.80
CA ASN A 115 12.21 23.63 -18.95
C ASN A 115 12.80 22.85 -20.14
N THR A 116 12.11 21.82 -20.62
CA THR A 116 12.03 21.35 -22.03
C THR A 116 11.58 19.89 -22.03
N THR A 117 10.53 19.64 -22.79
CA THR A 117 9.92 18.36 -23.11
C THR A 117 10.95 17.40 -23.73
N GLU A 118 11.63 16.61 -22.90
CA GLU A 118 12.29 15.38 -23.33
C GLU A 118 11.76 14.23 -22.46
N GLU A 119 10.91 13.40 -23.06
CA GLU A 119 10.40 12.17 -22.46
C GLU A 119 11.57 11.21 -22.24
N ALA A 120 12.11 11.17 -21.02
CA ALA A 120 13.16 10.21 -20.68
C ALA A 120 12.67 8.77 -20.93
N PRO A 121 13.52 7.89 -21.51
CA PRO A 121 13.10 6.54 -21.90
C PRO A 121 12.62 5.74 -20.68
N PRO A 122 11.59 4.89 -20.83
CA PRO A 122 11.05 4.13 -19.73
C PRO A 122 12.08 3.14 -19.19
N VAL A 123 12.36 3.23 -17.88
CA VAL A 123 13.30 2.35 -17.18
C VAL A 123 12.63 1.00 -16.95
N LYS A 124 13.26 -0.08 -17.42
CA LYS A 124 12.73 -1.44 -17.24
C LYS A 124 13.30 -2.06 -15.97
N VAL A 125 12.42 -2.59 -15.11
CA VAL A 125 12.78 -3.29 -13.87
C VAL A 125 12.36 -4.75 -13.97
N ARG A 126 13.30 -5.67 -13.74
CA ARG A 126 13.03 -7.11 -13.63
C ARG A 126 12.95 -7.55 -12.18
N LEU A 127 11.95 -8.36 -11.90
CA LEU A 127 11.84 -9.11 -10.64
C LEU A 127 12.44 -10.48 -10.83
N GLN A 128 13.39 -10.85 -9.97
CA GLN A 128 13.97 -12.18 -9.90
C GLN A 128 13.64 -12.82 -8.56
N VAL A 129 13.68 -14.15 -8.55
CA VAL A 129 13.41 -14.98 -7.38
C VAL A 129 14.56 -15.96 -7.21
N GLU A 130 14.95 -16.19 -5.96
CA GLU A 130 16.06 -17.09 -5.61
C GLU A 130 15.86 -18.51 -6.17
N ASN A 131 14.68 -19.10 -5.99
CA ASN A 131 14.38 -20.45 -6.47
C ASN A 131 13.03 -20.52 -7.20
N SER A 132 13.08 -20.51 -8.53
CA SER A 132 11.89 -20.64 -9.38
C SER A 132 11.22 -22.02 -9.35
N GLY A 133 11.91 -23.06 -8.88
CA GLY A 133 11.37 -24.41 -8.75
C GLY A 133 10.36 -24.56 -7.61
N LEU A 134 10.49 -23.74 -6.55
CA LEU A 134 9.58 -23.75 -5.42
C LEU A 134 8.23 -23.12 -5.77
N LYS A 135 7.14 -23.88 -5.58
CA LYS A 135 5.76 -23.44 -5.91
C LYS A 135 5.39 -22.13 -5.21
N THR A 136 5.71 -21.99 -3.93
CA THR A 136 5.40 -20.80 -3.13
C THR A 136 6.14 -19.58 -3.64
N GLN A 137 7.45 -19.68 -3.87
CA GLN A 137 8.25 -18.56 -4.37
C GLN A 137 7.79 -18.12 -5.77
N ARG A 138 7.50 -19.09 -6.65
CA ARG A 138 6.95 -18.83 -7.99
C ARG A 138 5.59 -18.15 -7.97
N ALA A 139 4.70 -18.53 -7.04
CA ALA A 139 3.40 -17.89 -6.87
C ALA A 139 3.55 -16.44 -6.36
N GLN A 140 4.42 -16.24 -5.36
CA GLN A 140 4.70 -14.90 -4.83
C GLN A 140 5.42 -14.01 -5.84
N TRP A 141 6.24 -14.58 -6.73
CA TRP A 141 6.89 -13.84 -7.81
C TRP A 141 5.89 -13.11 -8.70
N GLY A 142 4.92 -13.86 -9.25
CA GLY A 142 3.89 -13.31 -10.11
C GLY A 142 2.98 -12.32 -9.37
N LEU A 143 2.63 -12.62 -8.12
CA LEU A 143 1.82 -11.74 -7.28
C LEU A 143 2.52 -10.41 -7.01
N THR A 144 3.79 -10.45 -6.57
CA THR A 144 4.58 -9.25 -6.25
C THR A 144 4.73 -8.36 -7.48
N ARG A 145 4.99 -8.96 -8.66
CA ARG A 145 5.04 -8.24 -9.93
C ARG A 145 3.72 -7.55 -10.27
N ALA A 146 2.60 -8.26 -10.09
CA ALA A 146 1.28 -7.70 -10.37
C ALA A 146 0.94 -6.54 -9.41
N LEU A 147 1.28 -6.67 -8.13
CA LEU A 147 1.09 -5.60 -7.15
C LEU A 147 1.92 -4.35 -7.49
N LEU A 148 3.20 -4.54 -7.81
CA LEU A 148 4.07 -3.43 -8.23
C LEU A 148 3.57 -2.75 -9.52
N ALA A 149 3.10 -3.53 -10.50
CA ALA A 149 2.53 -2.98 -11.72
C ALA A 149 1.26 -2.15 -11.45
N ASN A 150 0.36 -2.65 -10.59
CA ASN A 150 -0.83 -1.92 -10.19
C ASN A 150 -0.49 -0.64 -9.41
N ALA A 151 0.55 -0.69 -8.56
CA ALA A 151 1.02 0.47 -7.81
C ALA A 151 1.61 1.54 -8.73
N VAL A 152 2.47 1.15 -9.70
CA VAL A 152 3.02 2.08 -10.70
C VAL A 152 1.89 2.74 -11.50
N HIS A 153 0.96 1.96 -12.04
CA HIS A 153 -0.20 2.48 -12.76
C HIS A 153 -1.08 3.40 -11.88
N GLY A 154 -1.21 3.07 -10.59
CA GLY A 154 -2.01 3.86 -9.65
C GLY A 154 -1.39 5.22 -9.31
N VAL A 155 -0.06 5.27 -9.23
CA VAL A 155 0.69 6.49 -8.91
C VAL A 155 0.86 7.41 -10.13
N THR A 156 0.80 6.85 -11.34
CA THR A 156 0.89 7.60 -12.60
C THR A 156 -0.47 8.09 -13.07
N GLU A 157 -1.41 7.17 -13.31
CA GLU A 157 -2.71 7.47 -13.89
C GLU A 157 -3.81 7.52 -12.82
N GLY A 158 -3.70 6.68 -11.80
CA GLY A 158 -4.76 6.44 -10.82
C GLY A 158 -5.70 5.32 -11.24
N HIS A 159 -6.36 4.70 -10.26
CA HIS A 159 -7.43 3.74 -10.51
C HIS A 159 -8.77 4.44 -10.41
N SER A 160 -9.63 4.24 -11.41
CA SER A 160 -11.01 4.71 -11.38
C SER A 160 -11.97 3.54 -11.44
N LEU A 161 -12.98 3.55 -10.57
CA LEU A 161 -14.03 2.55 -10.56
C LEU A 161 -15.39 3.23 -10.53
N VAL A 162 -16.24 2.89 -11.49
CA VAL A 162 -17.60 3.42 -11.59
C VAL A 162 -18.57 2.44 -10.94
N LEU A 163 -19.46 2.92 -10.07
CA LEU A 163 -20.60 2.17 -9.58
C LEU A 163 -21.89 2.76 -10.15
N ARG A 164 -22.75 1.88 -10.66
CA ARG A 164 -24.05 2.24 -11.23
C ARG A 164 -25.16 1.73 -10.33
N LEU A 165 -26.04 2.63 -9.91
CA LEU A 165 -27.22 2.32 -9.11
C LEU A 165 -28.41 2.11 -10.04
N VAL A 166 -28.99 0.91 -10.01
CA VAL A 166 -30.19 0.57 -10.79
C VAL A 166 -31.32 0.30 -9.81
N GLY A 167 -32.36 1.13 -9.86
CA GLY A 167 -33.54 0.99 -9.01
C GLY A 167 -34.33 2.28 -8.93
N VAL A 168 -35.64 2.16 -8.76
CA VAL A 168 -36.50 3.33 -8.55
C VAL A 168 -36.16 3.97 -7.20
N GLY A 169 -35.83 5.25 -7.20
CA GLY A 169 -35.46 6.01 -6.00
C GLY A 169 -34.05 5.75 -5.48
N TYR A 170 -33.24 4.95 -6.19
CA TYR A 170 -31.86 4.67 -5.80
C TYR A 170 -30.97 5.86 -6.13
N ARG A 171 -30.31 6.44 -5.13
CA ARG A 171 -29.45 7.61 -5.32
C ARG A 171 -28.34 7.65 -4.29
N ALA A 172 -27.25 8.32 -4.65
CA ALA A 172 -26.09 8.56 -3.83
C ALA A 172 -25.77 10.05 -3.79
N ALA A 173 -25.31 10.54 -2.65
CA ALA A 173 -24.80 11.89 -2.47
C ALA A 173 -23.52 11.83 -1.64
N VAL A 174 -22.53 12.63 -2.03
CA VAL A 174 -21.31 12.82 -1.24
C VAL A 174 -21.50 14.06 -0.38
N GLU A 175 -21.31 13.92 0.92
CA GLU A 175 -21.41 14.99 1.91
C GLU A 175 -20.08 15.11 2.66
N ALA A 176 -19.79 16.28 3.22
CA ALA A 176 -18.69 16.41 4.18
C ALA A 176 -19.03 15.65 5.46
N ASP A 177 -18.05 14.97 6.04
CA ASP A 177 -18.20 14.25 7.30
C ASP A 177 -17.97 15.20 8.49
N PRO A 178 -18.99 15.47 9.33
CA PRO A 178 -18.82 16.28 10.52
C PRO A 178 -17.98 15.57 11.60
N PHE A 179 -17.85 14.24 11.54
CA PHE A 179 -17.12 13.45 12.54
C PHE A 179 -16.17 12.46 11.86
N PRO A 180 -15.02 12.94 11.33
CA PRO A 180 -14.03 12.03 10.77
C PRO A 180 -13.61 11.00 11.80
N ALA A 181 -13.81 9.71 11.47
CA ALA A 181 -13.26 8.65 12.27
C ALA A 181 -11.72 8.77 12.26
N PRO A 182 -11.04 8.81 13.42
CA PRO A 182 -9.59 8.78 13.46
C PRO A 182 -9.13 7.42 12.92
N ASP A 183 -8.22 7.43 11.97
CA ASP A 183 -7.76 6.21 11.30
C ASP A 183 -7.11 5.24 12.28
N ALA A 184 -7.16 3.94 11.99
CA ALA A 184 -6.46 2.93 12.80
C ALA A 184 -4.95 3.23 12.94
N ILE A 185 -4.34 3.88 11.93
CA ILE A 185 -2.94 4.31 11.95
C ILE A 185 -2.76 5.55 12.82
N GLU A 186 -3.64 6.54 12.76
CA GLU A 186 -3.56 7.70 13.64
C GLU A 186 -3.83 7.35 15.10
N GLN A 187 -4.79 6.47 15.37
CA GLN A 187 -5.03 5.91 16.70
C GLN A 187 -3.79 5.18 17.20
N ALA A 188 -3.14 4.39 16.35
CA ALA A 188 -1.87 3.74 16.66
C ALA A 188 -0.74 4.75 16.97
N ILE A 189 -0.60 5.82 16.18
CA ILE A 189 0.39 6.88 16.41
C ILE A 189 0.09 7.62 17.72
N LEU A 190 -1.17 7.96 17.99
CA LEU A 190 -1.60 8.61 19.23
C LEU A 190 -1.30 7.73 20.45
N GLN A 191 -1.56 6.42 20.38
CA GLN A 191 -1.24 5.46 21.43
C GLN A 191 0.28 5.36 21.67
N VAL A 192 1.11 5.40 20.62
CA VAL A 192 2.57 5.43 20.72
C VAL A 192 3.06 6.74 21.39
N SER A 193 2.41 7.87 21.10
CA SER A 193 2.78 9.19 21.63
C SER A 193 2.31 9.45 23.08
N GLY A 194 1.26 8.75 23.54
CA GLY A 194 0.71 8.88 24.90
C GLY A 194 1.50 8.15 25.99
N GLY A 195 2.64 7.54 25.67
CA GLY A 195 3.49 6.76 26.58
C GLY A 195 4.45 7.58 27.46
N SER A 196 4.24 8.89 27.64
CA SER A 196 4.93 9.66 28.68
C SER A 196 4.04 9.79 29.91
N ALA A 197 4.35 8.99 30.94
CA ALA A 197 3.74 9.11 32.26
C ALA A 197 4.00 10.53 32.84
N PRO A 198 3.06 11.11 33.61
CA PRO A 198 3.33 12.31 34.38
C PRO A 198 4.34 11.97 35.50
N SER A 199 5.47 12.67 35.53
CA SER A 199 6.44 12.63 36.61
C SER A 199 5.87 13.30 37.87
N SER A 200 5.28 12.50 38.75
CA SER A 200 5.13 12.88 40.15
C SER A 200 6.39 12.46 40.92
N SER A 201 7.04 13.45 41.50
CA SER A 201 8.21 13.42 42.35
C SER A 201 8.07 12.51 43.58
N SER A 202 9.02 11.59 43.79
CA SER A 202 9.46 11.19 45.13
C SER A 202 10.87 10.58 45.09
N SER A 203 11.74 11.15 45.93
CA SER A 203 13.15 10.88 46.18
C SER A 203 13.45 9.52 46.84
N SER A 204 14.56 8.86 46.46
CA SER A 204 15.52 8.20 47.38
C SER A 204 16.70 7.55 46.61
N THR A 205 17.76 7.22 47.36
CA THR A 205 19.19 7.32 47.04
C THR A 205 19.88 5.97 46.71
N SER A 206 20.97 6.02 45.91
CA SER A 206 22.10 5.04 45.71
C SER A 206 21.75 3.64 45.14
N THR A 207 22.45 3.02 44.17
CA THR A 207 23.90 2.81 43.93
C THR A 207 24.08 2.23 42.50
N PRO A 208 25.24 2.35 41.80
CA PRO A 208 25.36 1.92 40.40
C PRO A 208 25.92 0.50 40.28
N ALA A 209 25.21 -0.41 39.59
CA ALA A 209 25.80 -1.64 39.09
C ALA A 209 24.95 -2.31 37.99
N THR A 210 25.64 -2.67 36.91
CA THR A 210 25.31 -3.73 35.94
C THR A 210 24.23 -3.40 34.91
N ALA A 211 24.70 -3.29 33.66
CA ALA A 211 23.91 -3.24 32.44
C ALA A 211 22.90 -4.40 32.38
N ALA A 212 21.66 -4.10 32.71
CA ALA A 212 20.50 -4.85 32.27
C ALA A 212 19.79 -3.97 31.24
N THR A 213 19.90 -4.36 29.97
CA THR A 213 19.07 -3.84 28.87
C THR A 213 17.61 -4.05 29.25
N SER A 214 16.99 -3.03 29.83
CA SER A 214 15.57 -3.05 30.14
C SER A 214 14.81 -2.90 28.82
N ILE A 215 14.34 -4.02 28.31
CA ILE A 215 13.30 -4.07 27.29
C ILE A 215 12.02 -3.59 27.99
N SER A 216 11.83 -2.28 28.04
CA SER A 216 10.69 -1.63 28.65
C SER A 216 9.85 -0.96 27.57
N GLY A 217 8.59 -1.38 27.47
CA GLY A 217 7.57 -0.70 26.69
C GLY A 217 7.36 -1.31 25.31
N SER A 218 6.35 -2.16 25.21
CA SER A 218 5.78 -2.75 24.00
C SER A 218 5.27 -1.67 23.02
N ASN A 219 6.17 -1.04 22.30
CA ASN A 219 5.88 -0.33 21.06
C ASN A 219 6.44 -1.16 19.90
N TRP A 220 5.55 -1.91 19.26
CA TRP A 220 5.86 -2.81 18.15
C TRP A 220 6.03 -2.10 16.79
N LEU A 221 5.96 -0.76 16.74
CA LEU A 221 6.57 -0.02 15.64
C LEU A 221 7.96 0.43 16.08
N ASN A 222 8.97 0.19 15.24
CA ASN A 222 10.20 0.95 15.33
C ASN A 222 9.83 2.44 15.25
N ARG A 223 10.37 3.26 16.15
CA ARG A 223 10.21 4.73 16.12
C ARG A 223 10.46 5.28 14.70
N ASP A 224 11.46 4.70 14.03
CA ASP A 224 11.87 4.99 12.67
C ASP A 224 10.79 4.65 11.61
N GLN A 225 9.99 3.62 11.85
CA GLN A 225 8.88 3.25 10.95
C GLN A 225 7.72 4.25 11.08
N VAL A 226 7.40 4.70 12.30
CA VAL A 226 6.43 5.79 12.51
C VAL A 226 6.93 7.08 11.87
N GLU A 227 8.21 7.43 12.03
CA GLU A 227 8.80 8.64 11.48
C GLU A 227 8.84 8.62 9.95
N LEU A 228 9.14 7.47 9.33
CA LEU A 228 9.07 7.30 7.88
C LEU A 228 7.64 7.39 7.36
N TYR A 229 6.67 6.73 8.00
CA TYR A 229 5.27 6.89 7.64
C TYR A 229 4.80 8.34 7.82
N ARG A 230 5.23 9.01 8.89
CA ARG A 230 4.97 10.43 9.15
C ARG A 230 5.58 11.32 8.08
N GLN A 231 6.82 11.07 7.65
CA GLN A 231 7.47 11.80 6.57
C GLN A 231 6.81 11.53 5.22
N LEU A 232 6.37 10.29 4.97
CA LEU A 232 5.65 9.92 3.75
C LEU A 232 4.30 10.66 3.67
N VAL A 233 3.52 10.59 4.74
CA VAL A 233 2.24 11.31 4.88
C VAL A 233 2.45 12.83 4.83
N ALA A 234 3.47 13.34 5.51
CA ALA A 234 3.82 14.76 5.47
C ALA A 234 4.36 15.22 4.09
N SER A 235 4.96 14.32 3.31
CA SER A 235 5.41 14.62 1.94
C SER A 235 4.24 14.60 0.94
N GLU A 236 3.20 13.81 1.19
CA GLU A 236 1.92 13.89 0.47
C GLU A 236 1.18 15.21 0.80
N ASP A 237 1.36 15.72 2.02
CA ASP A 237 0.85 17.03 2.46
C ASP A 237 1.78 18.23 2.08
N GLY A 238 2.95 17.99 1.46
CA GLY A 238 4.05 18.95 1.38
C GLY A 238 4.73 19.10 0.00
N GLY A 239 4.06 18.71 -1.08
CA GLY A 239 4.62 18.71 -2.44
C GLY A 239 3.77 19.46 -3.46
N SER A 240 3.49 20.75 -3.26
CA SER A 240 2.96 21.63 -4.32
C SER A 240 3.85 22.86 -4.46
N GLN A 241 4.56 22.94 -5.59
CA GLN A 241 5.26 24.15 -6.01
C GLN A 241 4.26 25.29 -6.18
N ALA A 242 4.64 26.46 -5.66
CA ALA A 242 3.92 27.73 -5.74
C ALA A 242 3.35 28.00 -7.14
N GLY A 243 2.04 27.86 -7.25
CA GLY A 243 1.24 28.24 -8.41
C GLY A 243 -0.20 28.47 -7.94
N SER A 244 -0.62 29.73 -7.88
CA SER A 244 -1.97 30.22 -7.55
C SER A 244 -3.11 29.27 -7.93
N GLY A 245 -3.59 28.47 -6.97
CA GLY A 245 -4.79 27.66 -7.09
C GLY A 245 -5.20 27.17 -5.71
N LYS A 246 -6.38 27.57 -5.23
CA LYS A 246 -6.94 27.26 -3.91
C LYS A 246 -6.62 25.81 -3.46
N ASP A 247 -5.65 25.65 -2.56
CA ASP A 247 -5.29 24.37 -1.95
C ASP A 247 -6.43 23.89 -1.05
N THR A 248 -7.42 23.21 -1.63
CA THR A 248 -8.51 22.61 -0.87
C THR A 248 -8.00 21.36 -0.17
N LYS A 249 -7.54 21.51 1.08
CA LYS A 249 -7.42 20.40 2.03
C LYS A 249 -8.67 19.53 1.90
N LYS A 250 -8.54 18.28 1.42
CA LYS A 250 -9.71 17.42 1.17
C LYS A 250 -10.37 17.11 2.50
N VAL A 251 -11.47 17.81 2.75
CA VAL A 251 -12.32 17.60 3.91
C VAL A 251 -12.76 16.13 3.91
N PRO A 252 -12.73 15.43 5.06
CA PRO A 252 -13.25 14.07 5.15
C PRO A 252 -14.67 14.01 4.59
N GLN A 253 -14.94 13.03 3.74
CA GLN A 253 -16.22 12.88 3.06
C GLN A 253 -16.92 11.62 3.52
N ARG A 254 -18.24 11.65 3.48
CA ARG A 254 -19.09 10.48 3.68
C ARG A 254 -20.05 10.33 2.51
N LEU A 255 -20.34 9.08 2.17
CA LEU A 255 -21.26 8.70 1.12
C LEU A 255 -22.62 8.38 1.72
N ASN A 256 -23.62 9.17 1.35
CA ASN A 256 -25.02 8.97 1.73
C ASN A 256 -25.75 8.22 0.62
N LEU A 257 -26.29 7.04 0.94
CA LEU A 257 -26.94 6.12 0.00
C LEU A 257 -28.42 5.95 0.36
N ARG A 258 -29.30 6.18 -0.62
CA ARG A 258 -30.72 5.88 -0.54
C ARG A 258 -31.02 4.69 -1.45
N LEU A 259 -31.24 3.52 -0.86
CA LEU A 259 -31.38 2.24 -1.58
C LEU A 259 -32.71 1.53 -1.29
N GLY A 260 -33.74 2.29 -0.90
CA GLY A 260 -35.04 1.74 -0.48
C GLY A 260 -35.01 1.07 0.90
N TYR A 261 -34.09 1.47 1.78
CA TYR A 261 -34.16 1.19 3.22
C TYR A 261 -34.88 2.34 3.93
N SER A 262 -35.45 2.07 5.12
CA SER A 262 -36.16 3.09 5.90
C SER A 262 -35.24 4.23 6.36
N HIS A 263 -33.96 3.95 6.59
CA HIS A 263 -32.94 4.94 6.98
C HIS A 263 -31.90 5.15 5.86
N PRO A 264 -31.27 6.33 5.77
CA PRO A 264 -30.12 6.53 4.90
C PRO A 264 -28.94 5.66 5.36
N ILE A 265 -28.24 5.06 4.40
CA ILE A 265 -26.97 4.38 4.67
C ILE A 265 -25.86 5.39 4.49
N VAL A 266 -25.14 5.68 5.57
CA VAL A 266 -24.01 6.60 5.57
C VAL A 266 -22.73 5.79 5.71
N MET A 267 -21.77 6.01 4.82
CA MET A 267 -20.48 5.33 4.84
C MET A 267 -19.34 6.36 4.80
N PRO A 268 -18.38 6.34 5.73
CA PRO A 268 -17.20 7.21 5.64
C PRO A 268 -16.34 6.79 4.45
N VAL A 269 -15.83 7.75 3.70
CA VAL A 269 -14.89 7.50 2.60
C VAL A 269 -13.49 7.31 3.20
N PRO A 270 -12.81 6.17 2.93
CA PRO A 270 -11.46 5.94 3.44
C PRO A 270 -10.44 6.91 2.83
N ARG A 271 -9.33 7.16 3.54
CA ARG A 271 -8.26 8.03 3.05
C ARG A 271 -7.61 7.52 1.78
N GLY A 272 -7.12 8.46 0.97
CA GLY A 272 -6.52 8.16 -0.34
C GLY A 272 -7.53 7.75 -1.41
N ILE A 273 -8.83 7.73 -1.09
CA ILE A 273 -9.92 7.47 -2.03
C ILE A 273 -10.78 8.73 -2.16
N GLU A 274 -10.99 9.14 -3.39
CA GLU A 274 -11.88 10.23 -3.75
C GLU A 274 -13.21 9.64 -4.22
N CYS A 275 -14.30 10.14 -3.65
CA CYS A 275 -15.65 9.75 -4.06
C CYS A 275 -16.32 10.93 -4.75
N ALA A 276 -16.72 10.74 -6.01
CA ALA A 276 -17.47 11.73 -6.77
C ALA A 276 -18.80 11.14 -7.24
N THR A 277 -19.87 11.93 -7.19
CA THR A 277 -21.18 11.56 -7.73
C THR A 277 -21.53 12.49 -8.91
N PRO A 278 -21.04 12.20 -10.14
CA PRO A 278 -21.38 13.00 -11.32
C PRO A 278 -22.87 12.95 -11.65
N ALA A 279 -23.56 11.87 -11.29
CA ALA A 279 -25.00 11.75 -11.36
C ALA A 279 -25.50 11.09 -10.07
N PRO A 280 -26.75 11.32 -9.64
CA PRO A 280 -27.29 10.70 -8.42
C PRO A 280 -27.27 9.17 -8.48
N ASN A 281 -27.33 8.58 -9.67
CA ASN A 281 -27.35 7.13 -9.86
C ASN A 281 -25.97 6.56 -10.26
N ARG A 282 -24.92 7.39 -10.23
CA ARG A 282 -23.57 7.01 -10.66
C ARG A 282 -22.53 7.55 -9.67
N ILE A 283 -21.80 6.64 -9.04
CA ILE A 283 -20.67 6.96 -8.16
C ILE A 283 -19.39 6.66 -8.93
N VAL A 284 -18.40 7.53 -8.83
CA VAL A 284 -17.05 7.33 -9.37
C VAL A 284 -16.08 7.39 -8.20
N LEU A 285 -15.43 6.26 -7.94
CA LEU A 285 -14.34 6.15 -6.98
C LEU A 285 -13.03 6.34 -7.72
N ARG A 286 -12.14 7.16 -7.18
CA ARG A 286 -10.76 7.33 -7.67
C ARG A 286 -9.80 7.10 -6.53
N GLY A 287 -8.64 6.52 -6.80
CA GLY A 287 -7.60 6.36 -5.78
C GLY A 287 -6.31 5.78 -6.36
N ASN A 288 -5.25 5.83 -5.56
CA ASN A 288 -3.93 5.38 -5.98
C ASN A 288 -3.77 3.86 -5.81
N ASP A 289 -4.41 3.28 -4.80
CA ASP A 289 -4.41 1.83 -4.57
C ASP A 289 -5.66 1.15 -5.13
N LYS A 290 -5.44 0.22 -6.06
CA LYS A 290 -6.48 -0.62 -6.67
C LYS A 290 -7.19 -1.50 -5.64
N ALA A 291 -6.47 -2.02 -4.65
CA ALA A 291 -7.03 -2.92 -3.65
C ALA A 291 -8.00 -2.16 -2.73
N ALA A 292 -7.59 -1.01 -2.21
CA ALA A 292 -8.45 -0.14 -1.40
C ALA A 292 -9.70 0.31 -2.17
N VAL A 293 -9.55 0.77 -3.43
CA VAL A 293 -10.69 1.24 -4.25
C VAL A 293 -11.68 0.10 -4.51
N GLY A 294 -11.18 -1.08 -4.87
CA GLY A 294 -12.01 -2.27 -5.09
C GLY A 294 -12.71 -2.75 -3.81
N LEU A 295 -12.01 -2.70 -2.67
CA LEU A 295 -12.57 -3.06 -1.37
C LEU A 295 -13.72 -2.11 -0.99
N PHE A 296 -13.54 -0.81 -1.11
CA PHE A 296 -14.59 0.16 -0.83
C PHE A 296 -15.79 0.01 -1.79
N ALA A 297 -15.54 -0.21 -3.09
CA ALA A 297 -16.60 -0.52 -4.04
C ALA A 297 -17.40 -1.77 -3.66
N SER A 298 -16.70 -2.82 -3.20
CA SER A 298 -17.33 -4.06 -2.76
C SER A 298 -18.20 -3.88 -1.50
N GLN A 299 -17.77 -3.00 -0.58
CA GLN A 299 -18.53 -2.64 0.62
C GLN A 299 -19.82 -1.91 0.25
N ILE A 300 -19.77 -0.96 -0.69
CA ILE A 300 -20.97 -0.27 -1.19
C ILE A 300 -21.93 -1.28 -1.84
N ARG A 301 -21.41 -2.16 -2.72
CA ARG A 301 -22.19 -3.21 -3.39
C ARG A 301 -22.83 -4.20 -2.41
N ARG A 302 -22.22 -4.45 -1.25
CA ARG A 302 -22.73 -5.39 -0.25
C ARG A 302 -24.12 -5.01 0.26
N TRP A 303 -24.46 -3.72 0.31
CA TRP A 303 -25.78 -3.25 0.74
C TRP A 303 -26.92 -3.69 -0.18
N ARG A 304 -26.75 -3.56 -1.50
CA ARG A 304 -27.73 -4.03 -2.49
C ARG A 304 -27.03 -4.68 -3.68
N ARG A 305 -26.89 -5.99 -3.61
CA ARG A 305 -26.38 -6.81 -4.73
C ARG A 305 -27.38 -6.80 -5.89
N PRO A 306 -26.92 -6.90 -7.16
CA PRO A 306 -27.80 -7.04 -8.32
C PRO A 306 -28.73 -8.25 -8.20
N GLU A 307 -30.03 -8.04 -8.40
CA GLU A 307 -31.04 -9.10 -8.38
C GLU A 307 -31.27 -9.72 -9.77
N PRO A 308 -31.61 -11.03 -9.86
CA PRO A 308 -31.73 -11.73 -11.14
C PRO A 308 -33.06 -11.51 -11.87
N TYR A 309 -34.04 -10.82 -11.29
CA TYR A 309 -35.37 -10.66 -11.93
C TYR A 309 -35.52 -9.32 -12.64
N LYS A 310 -35.27 -8.20 -11.94
CA LYS A 310 -35.39 -6.85 -12.53
C LYS A 310 -34.04 -6.14 -12.65
N GLY A 311 -32.94 -6.81 -12.33
CA GLY A 311 -31.59 -6.24 -12.42
C GLY A 311 -31.37 -5.04 -11.50
N LYS A 312 -32.19 -4.85 -10.46
CA LYS A 312 -31.99 -3.78 -9.48
C LYS A 312 -30.84 -4.10 -8.55
N GLY A 313 -30.10 -3.08 -8.16
CA GLY A 313 -28.93 -3.19 -7.29
C GLY A 313 -27.82 -2.27 -7.73
N ILE A 314 -26.65 -2.51 -7.15
CA ILE A 314 -25.43 -1.73 -7.42
C ILE A 314 -24.49 -2.58 -8.25
N PHE A 315 -24.11 -2.07 -9.42
CA PHE A 315 -23.16 -2.70 -10.32
C PHE A 315 -21.80 -2.02 -10.20
N VAL A 316 -20.72 -2.79 -10.25
CA VAL A 316 -19.34 -2.33 -10.14
C VAL A 316 -18.67 -2.48 -11.52
N GLY A 317 -18.21 -1.37 -12.10
CA GLY A 317 -17.64 -1.35 -13.46
C GLY A 317 -18.65 -1.85 -14.50
N ASP A 318 -18.19 -2.80 -15.32
CA ASP A 318 -18.97 -3.41 -16.41
C ASP A 318 -19.69 -4.70 -15.98
N GLU A 319 -19.91 -4.90 -14.68
CA GLU A 319 -20.66 -6.04 -14.15
C GLU A 319 -22.07 -6.10 -14.75
N THR A 320 -22.48 -7.29 -15.19
CA THR A 320 -23.83 -7.58 -15.68
C THR A 320 -24.39 -8.82 -14.99
N ILE A 321 -25.73 -8.90 -14.90
CA ILE A 321 -26.44 -10.05 -14.32
C ILE A 321 -27.34 -10.69 -15.35
N ARG A 322 -27.39 -12.02 -15.37
CA ARG A 322 -28.34 -12.77 -16.19
C ARG A 322 -29.74 -12.63 -15.61
N LEU A 323 -30.64 -12.05 -16.38
CA LEU A 323 -32.05 -11.90 -15.99
C LEU A 323 -32.79 -13.22 -16.20
N LYS A 324 -33.55 -13.63 -15.19
CA LYS A 324 -34.51 -14.73 -15.28
C LYS A 324 -35.79 -14.20 -15.91
N THR A 325 -36.39 -14.98 -16.80
CA THR A 325 -37.73 -14.71 -17.30
C THR A 325 -38.71 -14.64 -16.14
N ALA A 326 -39.60 -13.65 -16.20
CA ALA A 326 -40.71 -13.56 -15.25
C ALA A 326 -41.61 -14.80 -15.44
N LYS A 327 -42.24 -15.24 -14.35
CA LYS A 327 -43.27 -16.27 -14.44
C LYS A 327 -44.45 -15.65 -15.20
N ASN A 328 -44.57 -16.00 -16.48
CA ASN A 328 -45.77 -15.71 -17.25
C ASN A 328 -46.93 -16.45 -16.58
N LYS A 329 -48.00 -15.70 -16.25
CA LYS A 329 -49.23 -16.25 -15.68
C LYS A 329 -50.19 -16.58 -16.80
#